data_AF-A0A811RHQ7-F1
#
_entry.id   AF-A0A811RHQ7-F1
#
_cell.length_a   1.000
_cell.length_b   1.000
_cell.length_c   1.000
_cell.angle_alpha   90.00
_cell.angle_beta   90.00
_cell.angle_gamma   90.00
#
_symmetry.space_group_name_H-M   'P 1'
#
loop_
_entity.id
_entity.type
_entity.pdbx_description
1 polymer ?
#
loop_
_entity_poly.entity_id
_entity_poly.type
_entity_poly.pdbx_seq_one_letter_code
_entity_poly.pdbx_strand_id
1 'polypeptide(L)'
;MASSSRAARPAASSRCVLGTATTPWAAPYCASKAAVHAATDALRLELRPFGVHVVKVVAGAVRSGLGRANAAQLAAGDQEWRMYRDFAAAIEERGRASQTRKSTDAGVFARHVARRVMSARPPREIVYGNMTLLFAALAASPGWVRDAFFAWRFGLNKNKKPR
;
A
#
# COMPACT_ATOMS: atom_id res chain seq x y z
N MET A 1 -22.97 42.55 -1.58
CA MET A 1 -22.08 41.65 -0.80
C MET A 1 -22.15 40.25 -1.41
N ALA A 2 -21.25 39.94 -2.35
CA ALA A 2 -21.17 38.63 -2.99
C ALA A 2 -20.16 37.76 -2.22
N SER A 3 -20.66 36.87 -1.36
CA SER A 3 -19.84 35.86 -0.70
C SER A 3 -19.47 34.79 -1.74
N SER A 4 -18.25 34.89 -2.25
CA SER A 4 -17.63 33.91 -3.14
C SER A 4 -17.41 32.61 -2.37
N SER A 5 -18.26 31.61 -2.59
CA SER A 5 -18.03 30.26 -2.09
C SER A 5 -16.85 29.66 -2.84
N ARG A 6 -15.64 29.78 -2.28
CA ARG A 6 -14.47 29.02 -2.75
C ARG A 6 -14.82 27.53 -2.65
N ALA A 7 -15.06 26.90 -3.80
CA ALA A 7 -15.14 25.46 -3.91
C ALA A 7 -13.88 24.86 -3.28
N ALA A 8 -14.08 24.08 -2.21
CA ALA A 8 -13.01 23.37 -1.53
C ALA A 8 -12.22 22.57 -2.56
N ARG A 9 -10.91 22.84 -2.69
CA ARG A 9 -10.05 22.11 -3.62
C ARG A 9 -9.70 20.77 -2.98
N PRO A 10 -10.17 19.63 -3.49
CA PRO A 10 -9.81 18.34 -2.94
C PRO A 10 -8.34 18.05 -3.28
N ALA A 11 -7.50 17.90 -2.25
CA ALA A 11 -6.13 17.45 -2.43
C ALA A 11 -6.10 15.92 -2.29
N ALA A 12 -5.97 15.22 -3.42
CA ALA A 12 -5.90 13.77 -3.45
C ALA A 12 -4.46 13.28 -3.27
N SER A 13 -4.25 12.34 -2.35
CA SER A 13 -2.96 11.72 -2.12
C SER A 13 -3.04 10.21 -2.34
N SER A 14 -2.38 9.71 -3.40
CA SER A 14 -2.43 8.29 -3.79
C SER A 14 -1.46 7.44 -2.96
N ARG A 15 -1.96 6.48 -2.15
CA ARG A 15 -1.12 5.61 -1.28
C ARG A 15 -1.59 4.14 -1.26
N CYS A 16 -0.83 3.24 -0.64
CA CYS A 16 -0.88 1.77 -0.81
C CYS A 16 -1.29 1.03 0.48
N VAL A 17 -2.00 -0.10 0.36
CA VAL A 17 -2.53 -1.00 1.42
C VAL A 17 -1.47 -1.52 2.41
N LEU A 18 -0.20 -1.47 2.05
CA LEU A 18 0.89 -2.00 2.88
C LEU A 18 1.21 -1.15 4.12
N GLY A 19 0.52 -0.01 4.31
CA GLY A 19 0.60 0.77 5.54
C GLY A 19 -0.23 0.22 6.71
N THR A 20 -1.15 -0.73 6.48
CA THR A 20 -1.99 -1.35 7.53
C THR A 20 -1.69 -2.83 7.77
N ALA A 21 -1.14 -3.52 6.78
CA ALA A 21 -0.65 -4.89 6.92
C ALA A 21 0.80 -4.98 6.43
N THR A 22 1.73 -5.03 7.38
CA THR A 22 3.16 -5.18 7.12
C THR A 22 3.42 -6.56 6.55
N THR A 23 4.14 -6.61 5.42
CA THR A 23 4.57 -7.88 4.82
C THR A 23 6.09 -8.01 4.93
N PRO A 24 6.62 -9.21 5.23
CA PRO A 24 8.05 -9.49 5.13
C PRO A 24 8.66 -9.07 3.79
N TRP A 25 9.96 -8.79 3.78
CA TRP A 25 10.75 -8.35 2.62
C TRP A 25 10.41 -6.96 2.05
N ALA A 26 9.46 -6.27 2.65
CA ALA A 26 9.06 -4.91 2.27
C ALA A 26 9.06 -3.95 3.48
N ALA A 27 9.81 -4.25 4.53
CA ALA A 27 9.84 -3.47 5.77
C ALA A 27 10.05 -1.95 5.55
N PRO A 28 11.11 -1.49 4.85
CA PRO A 28 11.30 -0.05 4.62
C PRO A 28 10.14 0.56 3.80
N TYR A 29 9.64 -0.16 2.80
CA TYR A 29 8.48 0.29 2.01
C TYR A 29 7.22 0.45 2.88
N CYS A 30 6.93 -0.54 3.74
CA CYS A 30 5.78 -0.50 4.65
C CYS A 30 5.92 0.65 5.66
N ALA A 31 7.12 0.86 6.20
CA ALA A 31 7.41 1.98 7.11
C ALA A 31 7.17 3.32 6.43
N SER A 32 7.69 3.53 5.21
CA SER A 32 7.42 4.76 4.45
C SER A 32 5.93 4.96 4.20
N LYS A 33 5.17 3.92 3.85
CA LYS A 33 3.71 4.06 3.63
C LYS A 33 2.95 4.35 4.93
N ALA A 34 3.33 3.73 6.05
CA ALA A 34 2.75 4.00 7.36
C ALA A 34 3.02 5.43 7.84
N ALA A 35 4.25 5.93 7.68
CA ALA A 35 4.59 7.33 8.01
C ALA A 35 3.71 8.31 7.26
N VAL A 36 3.49 8.06 5.96
CA VAL A 36 2.64 8.92 5.17
C VAL A 36 1.15 8.77 5.55
N HIS A 37 0.70 7.59 6.00
CA HIS A 37 -0.65 7.44 6.57
C HIS A 37 -0.83 8.31 7.81
N ALA A 38 0.11 8.26 8.75
CA ALA A 38 0.09 9.10 9.95
C ALA A 38 0.07 10.60 9.61
N ALA A 39 0.93 11.03 8.68
CA ALA A 39 0.95 12.41 8.21
C ALA A 39 -0.39 12.83 7.57
N THR A 40 -1.04 11.94 6.82
CA THR A 40 -2.36 12.22 6.21
C THR A 40 -3.43 12.43 7.26
N ASP A 41 -3.44 11.59 8.29
CA ASP A 41 -4.46 11.63 9.33
C ASP A 41 -4.31 12.91 10.20
N ALA A 42 -3.07 13.34 10.46
CA ALA A 42 -2.77 14.62 11.10
C ALA A 42 -3.20 15.82 10.23
N LEU A 43 -2.73 15.88 8.97
CA LEU A 43 -3.07 16.97 8.05
C LEU A 43 -4.58 17.09 7.81
N ARG A 44 -5.32 15.97 7.82
CA ARG A 44 -6.78 15.99 7.71
C ARG A 44 -7.43 16.75 8.87
N LEU A 45 -6.87 16.73 10.07
CA LEU A 45 -7.39 17.48 11.21
C LEU A 45 -6.92 18.94 11.18
N GLU A 46 -5.64 19.15 10.90
CA GLU A 46 -5.01 20.49 10.86
C GLU A 46 -5.59 21.37 9.75
N LEU A 47 -5.94 20.79 8.60
CA LEU A 47 -6.41 21.53 7.43
C LEU A 47 -7.94 21.73 7.38
N ARG A 48 -8.70 21.11 8.31
CA ARG A 48 -10.16 21.26 8.39
C ARG A 48 -10.64 22.70 8.55
N PRO A 49 -10.04 23.55 9.40
CA PRO A 49 -10.45 24.95 9.57
C PRO A 49 -10.30 25.78 8.29
N PHE A 50 -9.39 25.37 7.39
CA PHE A 50 -9.11 26.06 6.13
C PHE A 50 -10.02 25.61 4.98
N GLY A 51 -10.99 24.73 5.24
CA GLY A 51 -11.89 24.18 4.21
C GLY A 51 -11.18 23.26 3.21
N VAL A 52 -10.01 22.72 3.56
CA VAL A 52 -9.26 21.80 2.70
C VAL A 52 -9.60 20.36 3.07
N HIS A 53 -10.06 19.60 2.09
CA HIS A 53 -10.40 18.19 2.27
C HIS A 53 -9.23 17.29 1.87
N VAL A 54 -8.66 16.60 2.86
CA VAL A 54 -7.63 15.58 2.67
C VAL A 54 -8.28 14.20 2.61
N VAL A 55 -8.04 13.47 1.52
CA VAL A 55 -8.55 12.11 1.32
C VAL A 55 -7.40 11.10 1.35
N LYS A 56 -7.53 10.09 2.22
CA LYS A 56 -6.59 8.97 2.30
C LYS A 56 -6.97 7.92 1.27
N VAL A 57 -6.09 7.62 0.32
CA VAL A 57 -6.32 6.57 -0.68
C VAL A 57 -5.45 5.37 -0.35
N VAL A 58 -6.08 4.21 -0.20
CA VAL A 58 -5.47 2.95 0.20
C VAL A 58 -5.65 1.94 -0.94
N ALA A 59 -4.60 1.79 -1.74
CA ALA A 59 -4.58 0.98 -2.95
C ALA A 59 -4.10 -0.46 -2.69
N GLY A 60 -4.88 -1.45 -3.11
CA GLY A 60 -4.50 -2.87 -3.06
C GLY A 60 -3.41 -3.24 -4.07
N ALA A 61 -3.42 -4.50 -4.51
CA ALA A 61 -2.58 -4.96 -5.60
C ALA A 61 -3.02 -4.29 -6.92
N VAL A 62 -2.33 -3.21 -7.29
CA VAL A 62 -2.55 -2.46 -8.53
C VAL A 62 -1.37 -2.66 -9.47
N ARG A 63 -1.66 -3.01 -10.73
CA ARG A 63 -0.65 -3.14 -11.78
C ARG A 63 -0.25 -1.74 -12.26
N SER A 64 0.85 -1.21 -11.74
CA SER A 64 1.39 0.11 -12.06
C SER A 64 2.83 0.05 -12.55
N GLY A 65 3.32 1.16 -13.14
CA GLY A 65 4.71 1.29 -13.59
C GLY A 65 5.73 1.04 -12.48
N LEU A 66 5.40 1.35 -11.21
CA LEU A 66 6.27 1.07 -10.06
C LEU A 66 6.53 -0.43 -9.89
N GLY A 67 5.48 -1.26 -9.98
CA GLY A 67 5.66 -2.70 -9.84
C GLY A 67 6.34 -3.33 -11.06
N ARG A 68 6.15 -2.76 -12.26
CA ARG A 68 6.88 -3.18 -13.48
C ARG A 68 8.38 -2.87 -13.37
N ALA A 69 8.74 -1.66 -12.93
CA ALA A 69 10.13 -1.27 -12.71
C ALA A 69 10.81 -2.15 -11.65
N ASN A 70 10.12 -2.40 -10.53
CA ASN A 70 10.61 -3.30 -9.48
C ASN A 70 10.84 -4.73 -10.01
N ALA A 71 9.89 -5.26 -10.79
CA ALA A 71 10.01 -6.60 -11.38
C ALA A 71 11.16 -6.69 -12.41
N ALA A 72 11.39 -5.62 -13.19
CA ALA A 72 12.49 -5.53 -14.14
C ALA A 72 13.86 -5.47 -13.43
N GLN A 73 13.96 -4.67 -12.36
CA GLN A 73 15.17 -4.59 -11.54
C GLN A 73 15.50 -5.92 -10.84
N LEU A 74 14.47 -6.65 -10.37
CA LEU A 74 14.66 -8.00 -9.84
C LEU A 74 15.08 -9.01 -10.92
N ALA A 75 14.60 -8.85 -12.17
CA ALA A 75 14.95 -9.71 -13.28
C ALA A 75 16.36 -9.44 -13.86
N ALA A 76 16.90 -8.23 -13.67
CA ALA A 76 18.25 -7.88 -14.10
C ALA A 76 19.34 -8.70 -13.38
N GLY A 77 19.04 -9.23 -12.18
CA GLY A 77 19.91 -10.19 -11.51
C GLY A 77 21.14 -9.59 -10.80
N ASP A 78 21.32 -8.28 -10.84
CA ASP A 78 22.47 -7.57 -10.23
C ASP A 78 22.48 -7.56 -8.68
N GLN A 79 21.60 -8.34 -8.03
CA GLN A 79 21.37 -8.29 -6.59
C GLN A 79 22.22 -9.36 -5.86
N GLU A 80 23.24 -8.94 -5.11
CA GLU A 80 23.99 -9.84 -4.22
C GLU A 80 23.29 -10.06 -2.87
N TRP A 81 22.47 -11.11 -2.75
CA TRP A 81 21.78 -11.48 -1.51
C TRP A 81 22.68 -12.23 -0.51
N ARG A 82 23.83 -11.66 -0.11
CA ARG A 82 24.82 -12.34 0.77
C ARG A 82 24.22 -12.94 2.05
N MET A 83 23.38 -12.19 2.77
CA MET A 83 22.77 -12.65 4.03
C MET A 83 21.41 -13.37 3.84
N TYR A 84 20.77 -13.16 2.70
CA TYR A 84 19.38 -13.55 2.43
C TYR A 84 19.22 -14.52 1.24
N ARG A 85 20.30 -15.18 0.80
CA ARG A 85 20.30 -16.03 -0.40
C ARG A 85 19.18 -17.09 -0.36
N ASP A 86 18.95 -17.69 0.81
CA ASP A 86 17.96 -18.76 1.00
C ASP A 86 16.51 -18.26 0.87
N PHE A 87 16.32 -16.93 0.89
CA PHE A 87 15.05 -16.24 0.78
C PHE A 87 14.92 -15.43 -0.52
N ALA A 88 15.92 -15.46 -1.41
CA ALA A 88 15.91 -14.69 -2.66
C ALA A 88 14.62 -14.92 -3.49
N ALA A 89 14.20 -16.19 -3.63
CA ALA A 89 12.97 -16.54 -4.30
C ALA A 89 11.71 -15.93 -3.63
N ALA A 90 11.66 -15.90 -2.30
CA ALA A 90 10.55 -15.32 -1.55
C ALA A 90 10.52 -13.77 -1.66
N ILE A 91 11.69 -13.13 -1.70
CA ILE A 91 11.85 -11.69 -1.92
C ILE A 91 11.37 -11.32 -3.34
N GLU A 92 11.81 -12.08 -4.35
CA GLU A 92 11.38 -11.90 -5.73
C GLU A 92 9.88 -12.10 -5.92
N GLU A 93 9.33 -13.18 -5.35
CA GLU A 93 7.90 -13.46 -5.39
C GLU A 93 7.11 -12.29 -4.79
N ARG A 94 7.56 -11.79 -3.64
CA ARG A 94 6.94 -10.64 -2.98
C ARG A 94 7.01 -9.37 -3.84
N GLY A 95 8.14 -9.13 -4.49
CA GLY A 95 8.36 -8.00 -5.40
C GLY A 95 7.43 -8.03 -6.63
N ARG A 96 7.02 -9.23 -7.07
CA ARG A 96 6.10 -9.45 -8.19
C ARG A 96 4.62 -9.60 -7.78
N ALA A 97 4.31 -9.67 -6.48
CA ALA A 97 2.96 -9.94 -5.98
C ALA A 97 1.88 -8.97 -6.49
N SER A 98 2.24 -7.71 -6.76
CA SER A 98 1.32 -6.69 -7.31
C SER A 98 1.19 -6.73 -8.83
N GLN A 99 1.96 -7.57 -9.54
CA GLN A 99 1.99 -7.66 -11.00
C GLN A 99 1.27 -8.90 -11.55
N THR A 100 0.54 -9.63 -10.71
CA THR A 100 -0.21 -10.81 -11.14
C THR A 100 -1.43 -10.44 -12.00
N ARG A 101 -1.94 -11.40 -12.79
CA ARG A 101 -3.11 -11.22 -13.66
C ARG A 101 -4.39 -10.83 -12.88
N LYS A 102 -4.42 -11.11 -11.58
CA LYS A 102 -5.52 -10.77 -10.66
C LYS A 102 -5.43 -9.33 -10.10
N SER A 103 -4.34 -8.61 -10.35
CA SER A 103 -4.18 -7.22 -9.88
C SER A 103 -5.13 -6.27 -10.61
N THR A 104 -5.62 -5.28 -9.88
CA THR A 104 -6.47 -4.22 -10.44
C THR A 104 -5.66 -3.39 -11.43
N ASP A 105 -6.26 -3.10 -12.59
CA ASP A 105 -5.65 -2.23 -13.58
C ASP A 105 -5.50 -0.79 -13.06
N ALA A 106 -4.36 -0.15 -13.33
CA ALA A 106 -4.11 1.22 -12.87
C ALA A 106 -5.12 2.24 -13.41
N GLY A 107 -5.60 2.07 -14.65
CA GLY A 107 -6.60 2.95 -15.24
C GLY A 107 -7.97 2.80 -14.57
N VAL A 108 -8.36 1.57 -14.22
CA VAL A 108 -9.59 1.31 -13.45
C VAL A 108 -9.49 1.92 -12.05
N PHE A 109 -8.36 1.70 -11.38
CA PHE A 109 -8.09 2.28 -10.06
C PHE A 109 -8.13 3.82 -10.10
N ALA A 110 -7.43 4.45 -11.04
CA ALA A 110 -7.38 5.91 -11.18
C ALA A 110 -8.76 6.51 -11.45
N ARG A 111 -9.56 5.90 -12.35
CA ARG A 111 -10.94 6.34 -12.61
C ARG A 111 -11.81 6.22 -11.36
N HIS A 112 -11.68 5.15 -10.59
CA HIS A 112 -12.42 4.98 -9.35
C HIS A 112 -12.07 6.06 -8.32
N VAL A 113 -10.77 6.30 -8.10
CA VAL A 113 -10.30 7.34 -7.16
C VAL A 113 -10.74 8.72 -7.60
N ALA A 114 -10.55 9.08 -8.87
CA ALA A 114 -10.95 10.38 -9.40
C ALA A 114 -12.45 10.65 -9.20
N ARG A 115 -13.31 9.67 -9.51
CA ARG A 115 -14.76 9.80 -9.28
C ARG A 115 -15.12 10.03 -7.81
N ARG A 116 -14.44 9.37 -6.89
CA ARG A 116 -14.71 9.47 -5.44
C ARG A 116 -14.21 10.79 -4.86
N VAL A 117 -13.03 11.23 -5.28
CA VAL A 117 -12.44 12.52 -4.85
C VAL A 117 -13.25 13.70 -5.37
N MET A 118 -13.73 13.62 -6.61
CA MET A 118 -14.51 14.69 -7.25
C MET A 118 -16.00 14.68 -6.86
N SER A 119 -16.43 13.80 -5.96
CA SER A 119 -17.81 13.75 -5.49
C SER A 119 -18.12 14.94 -4.57
N ALA A 120 -19.39 15.36 -4.53
CA ALA A 120 -19.83 16.49 -3.69
C ALA A 120 -19.54 16.30 -2.19
N ARG A 121 -19.37 15.06 -1.74
CA ARG A 121 -18.99 14.70 -0.37
C ARG A 121 -17.87 13.65 -0.42
N PRO A 122 -16.61 14.08 -0.57
CA PRO A 122 -15.50 13.15 -0.70
C PRO A 122 -15.36 12.33 0.60
N PRO A 123 -15.23 11.00 0.51
CA PRO A 123 -15.04 10.16 1.68
C PRO A 123 -13.68 10.43 2.32
N ARG A 124 -13.57 10.22 3.64
CA ARG A 124 -12.29 10.36 4.38
C ARG A 124 -11.21 9.40 3.90
N GLU A 125 -11.64 8.22 3.45
CA GLU A 125 -10.76 7.13 3.04
C GLU A 125 -11.37 6.39 1.84
N ILE A 126 -10.54 6.13 0.82
CA ILE A 126 -10.89 5.36 -0.37
C ILE A 126 -10.03 4.09 -0.34
N VAL A 127 -10.66 2.97 -0.05
CA VAL A 127 -10.03 1.66 0.00
C VAL A 127 -10.44 0.90 -1.26
N TYR A 128 -9.50 0.63 -2.18
CA TYR A 128 -9.83 -0.02 -3.46
C TYR A 128 -8.67 -0.85 -4.01
N GLY A 129 -8.97 -2.00 -4.59
CA GLY A 129 -7.99 -2.89 -5.24
C GLY A 129 -8.12 -4.36 -4.81
N ASN A 130 -7.50 -5.23 -5.59
CA ASN A 130 -7.41 -6.66 -5.27
C ASN A 130 -6.56 -6.89 -4.01
N MET A 131 -6.87 -7.94 -3.24
CA MET A 131 -6.25 -8.27 -1.94
C MET A 131 -6.55 -7.32 -0.78
N THR A 132 -7.25 -6.21 -0.99
CA THR A 132 -7.51 -5.24 0.08
C THR A 132 -8.39 -5.80 1.19
N LEU A 133 -9.39 -6.64 0.88
CA LEU A 133 -10.21 -7.33 1.87
C LEU A 133 -9.40 -8.32 2.71
N LEU A 134 -8.50 -9.09 2.08
CA LEU A 134 -7.61 -10.01 2.78
C LEU A 134 -6.67 -9.26 3.74
N PHE A 135 -6.05 -8.17 3.27
CA PHE A 135 -5.18 -7.36 4.10
C PHE A 135 -5.93 -6.64 5.22
N ALA A 136 -7.18 -6.22 4.99
CA ALA A 136 -8.03 -5.68 6.04
C ALA A 136 -8.37 -6.74 7.11
N ALA A 137 -8.71 -7.96 6.69
CA ALA A 137 -8.96 -9.07 7.60
C ALA A 137 -7.70 -9.45 8.40
N LEU A 138 -6.54 -9.52 7.75
CA LEU A 138 -5.26 -9.76 8.43
C LEU A 138 -4.87 -8.61 9.38
N ALA A 139 -5.15 -7.37 9.03
CA ALA A 139 -4.90 -6.22 9.91
C ALA A 139 -5.79 -6.23 11.16
N ALA A 140 -7.03 -6.73 11.03
CA ALA A 140 -7.96 -6.91 12.15
C ALA A 140 -7.69 -8.17 12.98
N SER A 141 -6.91 -9.12 12.47
CA SER A 141 -6.58 -10.36 13.16
C SER A 141 -5.55 -10.16 14.29
N PRO A 142 -5.55 -11.02 15.33
CA PRO A 142 -4.54 -11.00 16.38
C PRO A 142 -3.11 -11.11 15.82
N GLY A 143 -2.16 -10.43 16.48
CA GLY A 143 -0.76 -10.37 16.01
C GLY A 143 -0.14 -11.75 15.75
N TRP A 144 -0.38 -12.72 16.62
CA TRP A 144 0.13 -14.09 16.47
C TRP A 144 -0.42 -14.82 15.24
N VAL A 145 -1.68 -14.58 14.85
CA VAL A 145 -2.29 -15.18 13.64
C VAL A 145 -1.61 -14.60 12.40
N ARG A 146 -1.44 -13.27 12.39
CA ARG A 146 -0.81 -12.55 11.29
C ARG A 146 0.65 -12.97 11.12
N ASP A 147 1.37 -13.08 12.23
CA ASP A 147 2.78 -13.45 12.23
C ASP A 147 2.98 -14.91 11.81
N ALA A 148 2.13 -15.84 12.29
CA ALA A 148 2.13 -17.23 11.86
C ALA A 148 1.79 -17.38 10.37
N PHE A 149 0.79 -16.64 9.88
CA PHE A 149 0.41 -16.64 8.47
C PHE A 149 1.57 -16.17 7.58
N PHE A 150 2.24 -15.07 7.94
CA PHE A 150 3.36 -14.56 7.16
C PHE A 150 4.61 -15.43 7.31
N ALA A 151 4.87 -16.01 8.48
CA ALA A 151 5.99 -16.91 8.68
C ALA A 151 5.84 -18.20 7.84
N TRP A 152 4.63 -18.74 7.77
CA TRP A 152 4.31 -19.85 6.88
C TRP A 152 4.39 -19.45 5.40
N ARG A 153 3.75 -18.33 5.01
CA ARG A 153 3.66 -17.89 3.61
C ARG A 153 5.00 -17.53 2.98
N PHE A 154 5.93 -17.01 3.77
CA PHE A 154 7.27 -16.61 3.32
C PHE A 154 8.38 -17.57 3.74
N GLY A 155 8.03 -18.72 4.36
CA GLY A 155 9.00 -19.72 4.76
C GLY A 155 10.00 -19.25 5.82
N LEU A 156 9.60 -18.30 6.68
CA LEU A 156 10.44 -17.79 7.78
C LEU A 156 10.63 -18.83 8.89
N ASN A 157 9.86 -19.91 8.91
CA ASN A 157 10.02 -21.04 9.84
C ASN A 157 11.22 -21.96 9.51
N LYS A 158 12.02 -21.62 8.49
CA LYS A 158 13.27 -22.35 8.22
C LYS A 158 14.30 -21.96 9.30
N ASN A 159 14.47 -22.82 10.30
CA ASN A 159 15.50 -22.66 11.33
C ASN A 159 16.89 -22.55 10.68
N LYS A 160 17.55 -21.39 10.81
CA LYS A 160 19.01 -21.32 10.63
C LYS A 160 19.64 -22.08 11.79
N LYS A 161 20.41 -23.13 11.50
CA LYS A 161 21.41 -23.58 12.47
C LYS A 161 22.36 -22.39 12.71
N PRO A 162 22.60 -21.96 13.96
CA PRO A 162 23.63 -20.98 14.22
C PRO A 162 24.95 -21.53 13.66
N ARG A 163 25.64 -20.72 12.86
CA ARG A 163 27.01 -21.00 12.43
C ARG A 163 27.97 -20.56 13.52
#